data_AF-A0A955WFR8-F1
#
_entry.id   AF-A0A955WFR8-F1
#
_cell.length_a   1.000
_cell.length_b   1.000
_cell.length_c   1.000
_cell.angle_alpha   90.00
_cell.angle_beta   90.00
_cell.angle_gamma   90.00
#
_symmetry.space_group_name_H-M   'P 1'
#
loop_
_entity.id
_entity.type
_entity.pdbx_description
1 polymer ?
#
loop_
_entity_poly.entity_id
_entity_poly.type
_entity_poly.pdbx_seq_one_letter_code
_entity_poly.pdbx_strand_id
1 'polypeptide(L)'
;MRLALAFALLAFAGVAFAAEPAKPELIPGPQGTVVVLHAVPCLIREAETDPLPYKVTVPADCERINRATAAVRESGFRTLTLTAGKYIFRVHNDGVPWLLDFDLRGERDPSLPFTQGGTIAAGKALDYPITLVPGVYAFHSPRDASPRYRLVVEAPAKAR
;
A
#
# COMPACT_ATOMS: atom_id res chain seq x y z
N MET A 1 19.53 -63.27 18.84
CA MET A 1 18.39 -62.46 18.33
C MET A 1 18.22 -61.23 19.20
N ARG A 2 18.86 -60.11 18.87
CA ARG A 2 18.53 -58.78 19.43
C ARG A 2 18.70 -57.72 18.35
N LEU A 3 17.59 -57.02 18.13
CA LEU A 3 17.27 -56.06 17.09
C LEU A 3 18.26 -54.88 17.04
N ALA A 4 18.56 -54.47 15.81
CA ALA A 4 19.14 -53.18 15.47
C ALA A 4 18.09 -52.06 15.68
N LEU A 5 18.52 -50.90 16.18
CA LEU A 5 17.79 -49.64 16.01
C LEU A 5 18.79 -48.59 15.52
N ALA A 6 18.77 -48.33 14.21
CA ALA A 6 19.45 -47.20 13.61
C ALA A 6 18.51 -45.99 13.70
N PHE A 7 18.86 -45.01 14.53
CA PHE A 7 18.20 -43.71 14.56
C PHE A 7 18.70 -42.87 13.37
N ALA A 8 17.90 -42.78 12.31
CA ALA A 8 18.13 -41.83 11.24
C ALA A 8 17.65 -40.43 11.68
N LEU A 9 18.59 -39.54 12.00
CA LEU A 9 18.32 -38.11 12.16
C LEU A 9 18.09 -37.49 10.77
N LEU A 10 16.84 -37.21 10.44
CA LEU A 10 16.46 -36.33 9.33
C LEU A 10 16.58 -34.88 9.79
N ALA A 11 17.66 -34.20 9.40
CA ALA A 11 17.79 -32.76 9.55
C ALA A 11 16.90 -32.06 8.51
N PHE A 12 15.74 -31.55 8.94
CA PHE A 12 14.97 -30.59 8.14
C PHE A 12 15.70 -29.25 8.16
N ALA A 13 16.39 -28.91 7.06
CA ALA A 13 16.85 -27.56 6.82
C ALA A 13 15.61 -26.66 6.60
N GLY A 14 15.23 -25.90 7.63
CA GLY A 14 14.15 -24.93 7.55
C GLY A 14 14.54 -23.78 6.61
N VAL A 15 13.89 -23.71 5.46
CA VAL A 15 13.97 -22.55 4.57
C VAL A 15 13.11 -21.45 5.19
N ALA A 16 13.75 -20.45 5.81
CA ALA A 16 13.06 -19.25 6.25
C ALA A 16 12.67 -18.44 5.00
N PHE A 17 11.39 -18.48 4.62
CA PHE A 17 10.83 -17.53 3.67
C PHE A 17 10.78 -16.16 4.35
N ALA A 18 11.71 -15.27 4.02
CA ALA A 18 11.54 -13.86 4.27
C ALA A 18 10.31 -13.41 3.47
N ALA A 19 9.24 -12.99 4.14
CA ALA A 19 8.07 -12.44 3.48
C ALA A 19 8.51 -11.19 2.72
N GLU A 20 8.48 -11.26 1.38
CA GLU A 20 8.75 -10.09 0.55
C GLU A 20 7.65 -9.05 0.85
N PRO A 21 8.01 -7.79 1.13
CA PRO A 21 7.03 -6.76 1.42
C PRO A 21 6.01 -6.66 0.28
N ALA A 22 4.73 -6.62 0.66
CA ALA A 22 3.62 -6.73 -0.27
C ALA A 22 3.64 -5.58 -1.29
N LYS A 23 3.82 -5.92 -2.57
CA LYS A 23 3.48 -5.02 -3.68
C LYS A 23 1.95 -4.95 -3.78
N PRO A 24 1.37 -3.85 -4.30
CA PRO A 24 -0.06 -3.80 -4.57
C PRO A 24 -0.49 -4.95 -5.47
N GLU A 25 -1.55 -5.63 -5.08
CA GLU A 25 -2.22 -6.59 -5.96
C GLU A 25 -2.94 -5.82 -7.07
N LEU A 26 -2.70 -6.24 -8.32
CA LEU A 26 -3.36 -5.69 -9.50
C LEU A 26 -4.39 -6.69 -10.03
N ILE A 27 -5.64 -6.24 -9.92
CA ILE A 27 -6.97 -6.71 -10.30
C ILE A 27 -7.49 -6.49 -11.73
N PRO A 28 -7.16 -7.21 -12.82
CA PRO A 28 -7.81 -6.94 -14.10
C PRO A 28 -9.33 -7.10 -13.98
N GLY A 29 -10.09 -6.08 -14.39
CA GLY A 29 -11.55 -6.06 -14.30
C GLY A 29 -12.21 -5.36 -15.48
N PRO A 30 -13.52 -5.58 -15.69
CA PRO A 30 -14.24 -5.04 -16.85
C PRO A 30 -14.33 -3.51 -16.86
N GLN A 31 -14.16 -2.85 -15.70
CA GLN A 31 -14.22 -1.40 -15.55
C GLN A 31 -12.85 -0.73 -15.41
N GLY A 32 -11.77 -1.51 -15.43
CA GLY A 32 -10.41 -1.06 -15.16
C GLY A 32 -9.66 -2.03 -14.25
N THR A 33 -8.38 -1.75 -14.02
CA THR A 33 -7.56 -2.55 -13.11
C THR A 33 -7.77 -2.09 -11.68
N VAL A 34 -8.12 -3.01 -10.78
CA VAL A 34 -8.21 -2.75 -9.34
C VAL A 34 -6.80 -2.71 -8.76
N VAL A 35 -6.44 -1.63 -8.07
CA VAL A 35 -5.21 -1.53 -7.27
C VAL A 35 -5.61 -1.68 -5.82
N VAL A 36 -5.20 -2.77 -5.18
CA VAL A 36 -5.54 -3.03 -3.77
C VAL A 36 -4.49 -2.39 -2.85
N LEU A 37 -4.94 -1.56 -1.91
CA LEU A 37 -4.11 -0.91 -0.89
C LEU A 37 -4.69 -1.19 0.50
N HIS A 38 -3.81 -1.42 1.47
CA HIS A 38 -4.18 -1.63 2.87
C HIS A 38 -3.63 -0.49 3.73
N ALA A 39 -4.53 0.39 4.15
CA ALA A 39 -4.24 1.40 5.16
C ALA A 39 -4.20 0.72 6.53
N VAL A 40 -3.04 0.79 7.18
CA VAL A 40 -2.80 0.32 8.55
C VAL A 40 -2.40 1.55 9.37
N PRO A 41 -2.29 1.48 10.72
CA PRO A 41 -2.02 2.68 11.49
C PRO A 41 -0.76 3.43 11.03
N CYS A 42 -0.98 4.70 10.67
CA CYS A 42 0.00 5.70 10.26
C CYS A 42 0.64 5.51 8.87
N LEU A 43 0.25 4.51 8.08
CA LEU A 43 0.87 4.22 6.78
C LEU A 43 -0.01 3.40 5.81
N ILE A 44 0.38 3.36 4.54
CA ILE A 44 -0.19 2.44 3.55
C ILE A 44 0.83 1.33 3.31
N ARG A 45 0.43 0.07 3.58
CA ARG A 45 1.34 -1.07 3.68
C ARG A 45 2.17 -1.28 2.42
N GLU A 46 1.54 -1.19 1.27
CA GLU A 46 2.18 -1.45 -0.03
C GLU A 46 3.11 -0.32 -0.48
N ALA A 47 3.06 0.83 0.19
CA ALA A 47 3.86 2.00 -0.14
C ALA A 47 5.18 2.05 0.63
N GLU A 48 5.43 1.12 1.56
CA GLU A 48 6.68 1.05 2.34
C GLU A 48 7.32 -0.33 2.22
N THR A 49 8.65 -0.35 2.17
CA THR A 49 9.45 -1.59 2.08
C THR A 49 9.47 -2.37 3.38
N ASP A 50 9.37 -1.69 4.51
CA ASP A 50 9.32 -2.31 5.84
C ASP A 50 8.21 -1.62 6.64
N PRO A 51 6.93 -1.97 6.38
CA PRO A 51 5.80 -1.32 7.03
C PRO A 51 5.82 -1.63 8.53
N LEU A 52 6.11 -0.60 9.33
CA LEU A 52 6.22 -0.73 10.77
C LEU A 52 4.84 -0.97 11.41
N PRO A 53 4.69 -1.96 12.32
CA PRO A 53 3.42 -2.30 12.93
C PRO A 53 3.08 -1.35 14.08
N TYR A 54 2.80 -0.09 13.77
CA TYR A 54 2.42 0.89 14.79
C TYR A 54 1.14 0.48 15.50
N LYS A 55 1.14 0.62 16.82
CA LYS A 55 -0.03 0.38 17.67
C LYS A 55 -0.47 1.72 18.25
N VAL A 56 -1.48 2.30 17.64
CA VAL A 56 -2.04 3.59 18.05
C VAL A 56 -3.56 3.52 18.06
N THR A 57 -4.18 4.34 18.90
CA THR A 57 -5.63 4.36 19.08
C THR A 57 -6.26 5.70 18.75
N VAL A 58 -5.45 6.72 18.46
CA VAL A 58 -5.91 8.06 18.06
C VAL A 58 -5.09 8.62 16.87
N PRO A 59 -5.72 9.39 15.96
CA PRO A 59 -5.04 9.99 14.81
C PRO A 59 -3.82 10.85 15.16
N ALA A 60 -3.87 11.57 16.28
CA ALA A 60 -2.82 12.48 16.72
C ALA A 60 -1.47 11.77 16.96
N ASP A 61 -1.49 10.47 17.29
CA ASP A 61 -0.26 9.69 17.41
C ASP A 61 0.41 9.47 16.06
N CYS A 62 -0.37 9.23 15.01
CA CYS A 62 0.18 9.08 13.66
C CYS A 62 0.80 10.36 13.16
N GLU A 63 0.17 11.51 13.42
CA GLU A 63 0.79 12.79 13.12
C GLU A 63 2.16 12.96 13.81
N ARG A 64 2.23 12.65 15.11
CA ARG A 64 3.47 12.75 15.89
C ARG A 64 4.53 11.79 15.38
N ILE A 65 4.16 10.53 15.14
CA ILE A 65 5.05 9.48 14.63
C ILE A 65 5.57 9.85 13.25
N ASN A 66 4.70 10.24 12.32
CA ASN A 66 5.08 10.53 10.94
C ASN A 66 5.90 11.81 10.87
N ARG A 67 5.61 12.85 11.67
CA ARG A 67 6.49 14.03 11.79
C ARG A 67 7.90 13.66 12.26
N ALA A 68 8.03 12.71 13.19
CA ALA A 68 9.32 12.30 13.74
C ALA A 68 10.08 11.31 12.85
N THR A 69 9.39 10.50 12.04
CA THR A 69 9.98 9.32 11.39
C THR A 69 9.93 9.36 9.86
N ALA A 70 9.08 10.17 9.23
CA ALA A 70 8.87 10.12 7.78
C ALA A 70 10.17 10.36 6.99
N ALA A 71 10.96 11.38 7.33
CA ALA A 71 12.21 11.68 6.64
C ALA A 71 13.23 10.52 6.66
N VAL A 72 13.22 9.72 7.73
CA VAL A 72 14.08 8.53 7.85
C VAL A 72 13.49 7.34 7.08
N ARG A 73 12.16 7.25 7.00
CA ARG A 73 11.43 6.19 6.29
C ARG A 73 11.33 6.42 4.78
N GLU A 74 11.49 7.66 4.31
CA GLU A 74 11.36 8.04 2.90
C GLU A 74 12.25 7.22 1.96
N SER A 75 13.45 6.83 2.40
CA SER A 75 14.34 5.96 1.61
C SER A 75 13.76 4.56 1.39
N GLY A 76 12.84 4.12 2.25
CA GLY A 76 12.11 2.86 2.15
C GLY A 76 10.77 2.97 1.44
N PHE A 77 10.34 4.16 1.02
CA PHE A 77 9.09 4.34 0.29
C PHE A 77 9.18 3.74 -1.11
N ARG A 78 8.12 3.04 -1.50
CA ARG A 78 7.96 2.45 -2.83
C ARG A 78 7.25 3.44 -3.73
N THR A 79 7.86 3.73 -4.87
CA THR A 79 7.14 4.38 -5.96
C THR A 79 6.28 3.33 -6.66
N LEU A 80 4.97 3.52 -6.67
CA LEU A 80 4.07 2.72 -7.50
C LEU A 80 4.22 3.20 -8.95
N THR A 81 4.35 2.29 -9.90
CA THR A 81 4.37 2.61 -11.33
C THR A 81 3.20 1.92 -12.01
N LEU A 82 2.38 2.70 -12.72
CA LEU A 82 1.24 2.23 -13.49
C LEU A 82 1.30 2.79 -14.91
N THR A 83 0.65 2.13 -15.85
CA THR A 83 0.43 2.67 -17.19
C THR A 83 -0.82 3.57 -17.16
N ALA A 84 -0.91 4.58 -18.02
CA ALA A 84 -2.14 5.34 -18.18
C ALA A 84 -3.32 4.42 -18.56
N GLY A 85 -4.48 4.64 -17.94
CA GLY A 85 -5.63 3.75 -18.09
C GLY A 85 -6.71 3.93 -17.02
N LYS A 86 -7.72 3.06 -17.05
CA LYS A 86 -8.80 3.03 -16.04
C LYS A 86 -8.39 2.17 -14.85
N TYR A 87 -8.51 2.73 -13.66
CA TYR A 87 -8.18 2.08 -12.40
C TYR A 87 -9.28 2.24 -11.37
N ILE A 88 -9.33 1.30 -10.44
CA ILE A 88 -10.10 1.41 -9.20
C ILE A 88 -9.10 1.22 -8.06
N PHE A 89 -8.82 2.26 -7.28
CA PHE A 89 -8.06 2.07 -6.04
C PHE A 89 -9.03 1.52 -5.01
N ARG A 90 -8.84 0.27 -4.58
CA ARG A 90 -9.60 -0.34 -3.50
C ARG A 90 -8.78 -0.22 -2.24
N VAL A 91 -9.21 0.67 -1.35
CA VAL A 91 -8.47 0.98 -0.12
C VAL A 91 -9.16 0.34 1.06
N HIS A 92 -8.46 -0.57 1.73
CA HIS A 92 -8.90 -1.26 2.93
C HIS A 92 -8.43 -0.50 4.18
N ASN A 93 -9.28 -0.43 5.20
CA ASN A 93 -8.88 -0.05 6.55
C ASN A 93 -8.58 -1.33 7.36
N ASP A 94 -7.30 -1.67 7.43
CA ASP A 94 -6.75 -2.88 8.05
C ASP A 94 -6.28 -2.62 9.48
N GLY A 95 -7.23 -2.29 10.36
CA GLY A 95 -6.98 -2.21 11.80
C GLY A 95 -6.74 -0.81 12.35
N VAL A 96 -7.10 0.24 11.61
CA VAL A 96 -7.20 1.59 12.16
C VAL A 96 -8.56 1.76 12.83
N PRO A 97 -8.64 2.07 14.15
CA PRO A 97 -9.91 2.06 14.89
C PRO A 97 -10.82 3.26 14.60
N TRP A 98 -10.36 4.25 13.82
CA TRP A 98 -11.15 5.39 13.36
C TRP A 98 -11.47 5.31 11.87
N LEU A 99 -12.34 6.22 11.44
CA LEU A 99 -12.73 6.38 10.05
C LEU A 99 -11.56 6.92 9.23
N LEU A 100 -11.22 6.25 8.15
CA LEU A 100 -10.20 6.70 7.19
C LEU A 100 -10.82 7.33 5.96
N ASP A 101 -10.02 8.13 5.28
CA ASP A 101 -10.25 8.64 3.93
C ASP A 101 -9.03 8.34 3.05
N PHE A 102 -9.19 8.51 1.75
CA PHE A 102 -8.12 8.38 0.77
C PHE A 102 -8.08 9.61 -0.12
N ASP A 103 -6.88 10.01 -0.52
CA ASP A 103 -6.64 11.08 -1.46
C ASP A 103 -5.57 10.64 -2.45
N LEU A 104 -5.83 10.83 -3.74
CA LEU A 104 -4.90 10.65 -4.85
C LEU A 104 -5.04 11.84 -5.78
N ARG A 105 -3.95 12.57 -6.00
CA ARG A 105 -3.90 13.76 -6.86
C ARG A 105 -2.50 13.97 -7.46
N GLY A 106 -2.38 14.86 -8.43
CA GLY A 106 -1.07 15.25 -8.97
C GLY A 106 -0.13 15.77 -7.88
N GLU A 107 1.14 15.35 -7.91
CA GLU A 107 2.14 15.74 -6.91
C GLU A 107 2.48 17.24 -7.01
N ARG A 108 2.63 17.73 -8.25
CA ARG A 108 2.97 19.12 -8.56
C ARG A 108 2.07 19.74 -9.63
N ASP A 109 1.32 18.91 -10.34
CA ASP A 109 0.44 19.31 -11.43
C ASP A 109 -1.03 19.18 -11.01
N PRO A 110 -1.72 20.29 -10.70
CA PRO A 110 -3.11 20.27 -10.27
C PRO A 110 -4.09 19.94 -11.41
N SER A 111 -3.64 19.89 -12.67
CA SER A 111 -4.49 19.52 -13.81
C SER A 111 -4.66 18.00 -13.97
N LEU A 112 -3.83 17.21 -13.28
CA LEU A 112 -3.95 15.76 -13.30
C LEU A 112 -5.27 15.29 -12.64
N PRO A 113 -5.88 14.20 -13.14
CA PRO A 113 -7.04 13.58 -12.52
C PRO A 113 -6.81 13.31 -11.02
N PHE A 114 -7.86 13.44 -10.22
CA PHE A 114 -7.78 13.17 -8.79
C PHE A 114 -9.02 12.40 -8.33
N THR A 115 -8.88 11.71 -7.20
CA THR A 115 -9.99 11.10 -6.46
C THR A 115 -9.71 11.25 -4.97
N GLN A 116 -10.73 11.60 -4.20
CA GLN A 116 -10.58 11.86 -2.78
C GLN A 116 -11.85 11.58 -1.99
N GLY A 117 -11.70 11.45 -0.68
CA GLY A 117 -12.79 11.44 0.28
C GLY A 117 -13.17 10.04 0.71
N GLY A 118 -14.47 9.83 0.95
CA GLY A 118 -14.97 8.59 1.50
C GLY A 118 -14.74 8.44 3.01
N THR A 119 -15.44 7.45 3.57
CA THR A 119 -15.38 7.09 4.98
C THR A 119 -15.19 5.58 5.06
N ILE A 120 -13.96 5.15 5.30
CA ILE A 120 -13.59 3.74 5.38
C ILE A 120 -13.58 3.33 6.86
N ALA A 121 -14.65 2.69 7.29
CA ALA A 121 -14.72 2.12 8.64
C ALA A 121 -13.73 0.97 8.83
N ALA A 122 -13.36 0.68 10.06
CA ALA A 122 -12.45 -0.42 10.40
C ALA A 122 -12.93 -1.76 9.80
N GLY A 123 -12.01 -2.47 9.13
CA GLY A 123 -12.30 -3.74 8.45
C GLY A 123 -13.15 -3.62 7.19
N LYS A 124 -13.35 -2.40 6.67
CA LYS A 124 -14.05 -2.15 5.40
C LYS A 124 -13.07 -1.68 4.34
N ALA A 125 -13.55 -1.69 3.09
CA ALA A 125 -12.86 -1.10 1.95
C ALA A 125 -13.77 -0.15 1.19
N LEU A 126 -13.18 0.79 0.47
CA LEU A 126 -13.89 1.66 -0.47
C LEU A 126 -13.14 1.74 -1.80
N ASP A 127 -13.91 1.80 -2.88
CA ASP A 127 -13.41 1.85 -4.25
C ASP A 127 -13.37 3.31 -4.75
N TYR A 128 -12.23 3.70 -5.30
CA TYR A 128 -11.98 5.02 -5.86
C TYR A 128 -11.66 4.88 -7.35
N PRO A 129 -12.67 4.93 -8.23
CA PRO A 129 -12.46 4.87 -9.66
C PRO A 129 -11.75 6.13 -10.16
N ILE A 130 -10.77 5.96 -11.05
CA ILE A 130 -10.02 7.05 -11.66
C ILE A 130 -9.52 6.62 -13.04
N THR A 131 -9.48 7.55 -13.99
CA THR A 131 -8.74 7.35 -15.24
C THR A 131 -7.42 8.10 -15.14
N LEU A 132 -6.32 7.37 -15.02
CA LEU A 132 -4.98 7.92 -14.90
C LEU A 132 -4.45 8.32 -16.27
N VAL A 133 -3.85 9.51 -16.33
CA VAL A 133 -3.06 9.99 -17.47
C VAL A 133 -1.58 10.10 -17.07
N PRO A 134 -0.63 10.12 -18.03
CA PRO A 134 0.78 10.19 -17.72
C PRO A 134 1.12 11.38 -16.82
N GLY A 135 1.92 11.16 -15.79
CA GLY A 135 2.21 12.17 -14.78
C GLY A 135 2.69 11.59 -13.46
N VAL A 136 2.98 12.48 -12.51
CA VAL A 136 3.41 12.10 -11.17
C VAL A 136 2.35 12.53 -10.16
N TYR A 137 1.88 11.56 -9.39
CA TYR A 137 0.82 11.67 -8.42
C TYR A 137 1.36 11.39 -7.02
N ALA A 138 0.64 11.90 -6.02
CA ALA A 138 0.81 11.56 -4.63
C ALA A 138 -0.50 10.99 -4.08
N PHE A 139 -0.40 9.94 -3.26
CA PHE A 139 -1.54 9.40 -2.53
C PHE A 139 -1.24 9.26 -1.03
N HIS A 140 -2.27 9.42 -0.20
CA HIS A 140 -2.17 9.25 1.26
C HIS A 140 -3.56 9.09 1.89
N SER A 141 -3.60 8.80 3.19
CA SER A 141 -4.80 8.92 4.01
C SER A 141 -4.70 10.17 4.89
N PRO A 142 -5.43 11.26 4.58
CA PRO A 142 -5.42 12.50 5.35
C PRO A 142 -5.73 12.30 6.84
N ARG A 143 -6.74 11.49 7.18
CA ARG A 143 -7.16 11.23 8.57
C ARG A 143 -6.17 10.41 9.37
N ASP A 144 -5.34 9.63 8.70
CA ASP A 144 -4.28 8.85 9.34
C ASP A 144 -2.94 9.61 9.35
N ALA A 145 -2.90 10.83 8.80
CA ALA A 145 -1.70 11.62 8.60
C ALA A 145 -0.55 10.81 7.96
N SER A 146 -0.87 9.85 7.09
CA SER A 146 0.14 9.01 6.45
C SER A 146 1.06 9.87 5.57
N PRO A 147 2.32 9.45 5.35
CA PRO A 147 3.17 10.06 4.35
C PRO A 147 2.48 10.17 2.98
N ARG A 148 2.93 11.14 2.18
CA ARG A 148 2.51 11.28 0.77
C ARG A 148 3.35 10.35 -0.09
N TYR A 149 2.78 9.23 -0.50
CA TYR A 149 3.46 8.21 -1.30
C TYR A 149 3.35 8.53 -2.79
N ARG A 150 4.38 8.15 -3.54
CA ARG A 150 4.52 8.52 -4.96
C ARG A 150 3.93 7.46 -5.88
N LEU A 151 3.16 7.91 -6.86
CA LEU A 151 2.69 7.13 -8.00
C LEU A 151 3.17 7.78 -9.29
N VAL A 152 3.87 7.03 -10.14
CA VAL A 152 4.26 7.45 -11.48
C VAL A 152 3.35 6.74 -12.49
N VAL A 153 2.72 7.53 -13.34
CA VAL A 153 1.89 7.02 -14.44
C VAL A 153 2.64 7.24 -15.74
N GLU A 154 2.93 6.15 -16.43
CA GLU A 154 3.65 6.15 -17.70
C GLU A 154 2.69 6.19 -18.89
N ALA A 155 3.17 6.70 -20.02
CA ALA A 155 2.43 6.62 -21.28
C ALA A 155 2.18 5.15 -21.67
N PRO A 156 1.04 4.84 -22.30
CA PRO A 156 0.83 3.51 -22.83
C PRO A 156 1.91 3.21 -23.87
N ALA A 157 2.43 1.98 -23.85
CA ALA A 157 3.35 1.55 -24.90
C ALA A 157 2.70 1.77 -26.27
N LYS A 158 3.40 2.45 -27.18
CA LYS A 158 2.92 2.61 -28.55
C LYS A 158 2.72 1.23 -29.16
N ALA A 159 1.50 0.93 -29.62
CA ALA A 159 1.26 -0.25 -30.44
C ALA A 159 2.15 -0.13 -31.69
N ARG A 160 2.96 -1.17 -31.94
CA ARG A 160 3.79 -1.29 -33.15
C ARG A 160 2.97 -1.83 -34.30
#